data_AF-A0A537AAD0-F1
#
_entry.id   AF-A0A537AAD0-F1
#
_cell.length_a   1.000
_cell.length_b   1.000
_cell.length_c   1.000
_cell.angle_alpha   90.00
_cell.angle_beta   90.00
_cell.angle_gamma   90.00
#
_symmetry.space_group_name_H-M   'P 1'
#
loop_
_entity.id
_entity.type
_entity.pdbx_description
1 polymer ?
#
loop_
_entity_poly.entity_id
_entity_poly.type
_entity_poly.pdbx_seq_one_letter_code
_entity_poly.pdbx_strand_id
1 'polypeptide(L)' 'MKLAIRPIQGEFCAEVIGADLTRPMDDATFSEIERAWTRHSILVFRDARMSPEQHIAFTRRFGPLHIMEPLQYNLAGHP' A
#
# COMPACT_ATOMS: atom_id res chain seq x y z
N MET A 1 2.72 -3.24 15.66
CA MET A 1 3.80 -2.34 15.19
C MET A 1 3.29 -0.90 15.31
N LYS A 2 4.13 0.13 15.53
CA LYS A 2 3.63 1.52 15.63
C LYS A 2 3.97 2.28 14.35
N LEU A 3 2.96 2.67 13.58
CA LEU A 3 3.14 3.52 12.41
C LEU A 3 3.19 4.99 12.81
N ALA A 4 3.98 5.78 12.08
CA ALA A 4 3.94 7.24 12.16
C ALA A 4 3.38 7.79 10.85
N ILE A 5 2.31 8.60 10.95
CA ILE A 5 1.65 9.24 9.81
C ILE A 5 2.06 10.71 9.80
N ARG A 6 2.88 11.12 8.83
CA ARG A 6 3.41 12.48 8.72
C ARG A 6 2.77 13.19 7.52
N PRO A 7 1.89 14.19 7.72
CA PRO A 7 1.32 14.95 6.62
C PRO A 7 2.40 15.63 5.76
N ILE A 8 2.21 15.58 4.44
CA ILE A 8 3.05 16.26 3.45
C ILE A 8 2.25 17.42 2.89
N GLN A 9 2.55 18.64 3.36
CA GLN A 9 1.92 19.90 2.92
C GLN A 9 0.38 19.85 2.90
N GLY A 10 -0.25 20.17 4.05
CA GLY A 10 -1.70 20.10 4.22
C GLY A 10 -2.16 18.70 4.68
N GLU A 11 -3.46 18.42 4.57
CA GLU A 11 -4.04 17.15 5.04
C GLU A 11 -4.27 16.12 3.93
N PHE A 12 -4.08 16.46 2.66
CA PHE A 12 -4.37 15.59 1.50
C PHE A 12 -3.24 14.61 1.12
N CYS A 13 -2.12 14.62 1.83
CA CYS A 13 -1.07 13.64 1.60
C CYS A 13 -0.37 13.36 2.92
N ALA A 14 -0.01 12.11 3.16
CA ALA A 14 0.80 11.75 4.31
C ALA A 14 1.82 10.68 3.97
N GLU A 15 2.99 10.77 4.58
CA GLU A 15 4.00 9.75 4.57
C GLU A 15 3.75 8.75 5.70
N VAL A 16 3.81 7.46 5.39
CA VAL A 16 3.71 6.38 6.35
C VAL A 16 5.11 5.89 6.68
N ILE A 17 5.51 6.05 7.94
CA ILE A 17 6.85 5.73 8.43
C ILE A 17 6.75 4.49 9.33
N GLY A 18 7.69 3.56 9.14
CA GLY A 18 7.78 2.33 9.93
C GLY A 18 6.96 1.15 9.38
N ALA A 19 6.27 1.33 8.25
CA ALA A 19 5.61 0.23 7.56
C ALA A 19 6.62 -0.59 6.73
N ASP A 20 6.81 -1.87 7.08
CA ASP A 20 7.49 -2.84 6.22
C ASP A 20 6.45 -3.54 5.34
N LEU A 21 6.39 -3.14 4.06
CA LEU A 21 5.45 -3.69 3.08
C LEU A 21 5.90 -5.04 2.49
N THR A 22 7.11 -5.50 2.83
CA THR A 22 7.65 -6.77 2.31
C THR A 22 7.23 -7.99 3.13
N ARG A 23 6.56 -7.76 4.26
CA ARG A 23 6.12 -8.82 5.19
C ARG A 23 4.61 -8.82 5.38
N PRO A 24 4.00 -9.97 5.71
CA PRO A 24 2.62 -10.02 6.14
C PRO A 24 2.40 -9.07 7.32
N MET A 25 1.32 -8.29 7.24
CA MET A 25 0.95 -7.30 8.24
C MET A 25 -0.30 -7.77 8.98
N ASP A 26 -0.33 -7.58 10.29
CA ASP A 26 -1.52 -7.86 11.09
C ASP A 26 -2.67 -6.89 10.77
N ASP A 27 -3.90 -7.29 11.09
CA ASP A 27 -5.09 -6.53 10.73
C ASP A 27 -5.17 -5.18 11.46
N ALA A 28 -4.61 -5.10 12.67
CA ALA A 28 -4.57 -3.86 13.45
C ALA A 28 -3.69 -2.79 12.76
N THR A 29 -2.50 -3.19 12.32
CA THR A 29 -1.56 -2.33 11.60
C THR A 29 -2.13 -1.95 10.23
N PHE A 30 -2.76 -2.88 9.51
CA PHE A 30 -3.40 -2.55 8.24
C PHE A 30 -4.56 -1.56 8.41
N SER A 31 -5.37 -1.73 9.46
CA SER A 31 -6.47 -0.79 9.76
C SER A 31 -5.96 0.62 10.09
N GLU A 32 -4.76 0.77 10.68
CA GLU A 32 -4.11 2.08 10.82
C GLU A 32 -3.81 2.73 9.46
N ILE A 33 -3.30 1.96 8.50
CA ILE A 33 -3.04 2.42 7.14
C ILE A 33 -4.34 2.81 6.44
N GLU A 34 -5.38 1.98 6.53
CA GLU A 34 -6.67 2.26 5.92
C GLU A 34 -7.29 3.56 6.46
N ARG A 35 -7.28 3.76 7.79
CA ARG A 35 -7.74 5.02 8.40
C ARG A 35 -6.91 6.22 7.96
N ALA A 36 -5.60 6.06 7.87
CA ALA A 36 -4.72 7.12 7.36
C ALA A 36 -5.07 7.44 5.90
N TRP A 37 -5.36 6.43 5.08
CA TRP A 37 -5.75 6.64 3.68
C TRP A 37 -7.10 7.34 3.56
N THR A 38 -8.10 6.97 4.37
CA THR A 38 -9.39 7.70 4.39
C THR A 38 -9.23 9.16 4.78
N ARG A 39 -8.35 9.47 5.73
CA ARG A 39 -8.10 10.85 6.18
C ARG A 39 -7.28 11.67 5.17
N HIS A 40 -6.27 11.04 4.58
CA HIS A 40 -5.26 11.75 3.80
C HIS A 40 -5.43 11.57 2.30
N SER A 41 -6.26 10.67 1.79
CA SER A 41 -6.45 10.36 0.35
C SER A 41 -5.22 9.83 -0.40
N ILE A 42 -4.02 10.33 -0.12
CA ILE A 42 -2.74 9.88 -0.66
C ILE A 42 -1.82 9.47 0.49
N LEU A 43 -1.26 8.26 0.39
CA LEU A 43 -0.22 7.78 1.28
C LEU A 43 1.09 7.56 0.50
N VAL A 44 2.19 7.99 1.09
CA VAL A 44 3.55 7.80 0.56
C VAL A 44 4.29 6.80 1.44
N PHE A 45 4.73 5.70 0.84
CA PHE A 45 5.60 4.71 1.47
C PHE A 45 6.99 4.83 0.85
N ARG A 46 8.01 5.13 1.66
CA ARG A 46 9.39 5.19 1.19
C ARG A 46 10.02 3.81 1.18
N ASP A 47 10.96 3.62 0.24
CA ASP A 47 11.77 2.39 0.13
C ASP A 47 10.95 1.09 0.02
N ALA A 48 9.78 1.16 -0.62
CA ALA A 48 8.88 0.03 -0.84
C ALA A 48 9.43 -0.96 -1.90
N ARG A 49 10.52 -1.65 -1.55
CA ARG A 49 11.16 -2.67 -2.39
C ARG A 49 10.42 -4.00 -2.27
N MET A 50 9.29 -4.10 -2.96
CA MET A 50 8.45 -5.29 -2.97
C MET A 50 8.72 -6.18 -4.20
N SER A 51 8.64 -7.50 -4.03
CA SER A 51 8.42 -8.41 -5.16
C SER A 51 7.00 -8.21 -5.73
N PRO A 52 6.73 -8.66 -6.97
CA PRO A 52 5.38 -8.64 -7.52
C PRO A 52 4.34 -9.32 -6.63
N GLU A 53 4.67 -10.45 -6.02
CA GLU A 53 3.79 -11.21 -5.13
C GLU A 53 3.52 -10.44 -3.83
N GLN A 54 4.52 -9.76 -3.28
CA GLN A 54 4.36 -8.89 -2.10
C GLN A 54 3.47 -7.69 -2.42
N HIS A 55 3.66 -7.08 -3.60
CA HIS A 55 2.82 -5.96 -4.06
C HIS A 55 1.36 -6.38 -4.21
N ILE A 56 1.10 -7.53 -4.83
CA ILE A 56 -0.23 -8.14 -4.97
C ILE A 56 -0.83 -8.43 -3.59
N ALA A 57 -0.07 -9.05 -2.69
CA ALA A 57 -0.54 -9.42 -1.36
C ALA A 57 -0.93 -8.20 -0.53
N PHE A 58 -0.13 -7.13 -0.57
CA PHE A 58 -0.43 -5.88 0.13
C PHE A 58 -1.64 -5.16 -0.48
N THR A 59 -1.64 -4.95 -1.80
CA THR A 59 -2.69 -4.15 -2.47
C THR A 59 -4.06 -4.82 -2.47
N ARG A 60 -4.12 -6.17 -2.51
CA ARG A 60 -5.37 -6.92 -2.43
C ARG A 60 -6.12 -6.72 -1.11
N ARG A 61 -5.43 -6.26 -0.06
CA ARG A 61 -6.06 -5.91 1.23
C ARG A 61 -7.00 -4.70 1.12
N PHE A 62 -6.81 -3.83 0.13
CA PHE A 62 -7.69 -2.69 -0.13
C PHE A 62 -8.92 -3.04 -0.97
N GLY A 63 -8.96 -4.25 -1.55
CA GLY A 63 -10.06 -4.72 -2.37
C GLY A 63 -9.62 -5.61 -3.53
N PRO A 64 -10.55 -5.95 -4.44
CA PRO A 64 -10.24 -6.69 -5.66
C PRO A 64 -9.20 -5.95 -6.50
N LEU A 65 -8.24 -6.70 -7.05
CA LEU A 65 -7.24 -6.13 -7.95
C LEU A 65 -7.87 -5.83 -9.30
N HIS A 66 -7.51 -4.68 -9.86
CA HIS A 66 -7.77 -4.41 -11.26
C HIS A 66 -6.79 -5.21 -12.12
N ILE A 67 -7.30 -5.90 -13.14
CA ILE A 67 -6.50 -6.63 -14.14
C ILE A 67 -6.49 -5.77 -15.39
N MET A 68 -5.31 -5.34 -15.82
CA MET A 68 -5.19 -4.49 -17.00
C MET A 68 -5.39 -5.32 -18.27
N GLU A 69 -6.21 -4.81 -19.20
CA GLU A 69 -6.35 -5.33 -20.55
C GLU A 69 -5.76 -4.35 -21.58
N PRO A 70 -5.04 -4.83 -22.61
CA PRO A 70 -4.76 -6.23 -22.93
C PRO A 70 -3.59 -6.82 -22.13
N LEU A 71 -3.72 -8.08 -21.72
CA LEU A 71 -2.80 -8.80 -20.81
C LEU A 71 -1.33 -8.82 -21.25
N GLN A 72 -1.05 -8.63 -22.55
CA GLN A 72 0.31 -8.63 -23.10
C GLN A 72 1.22 -7.52 -22.54
N TYR A 73 0.65 -6.51 -21.90
CA TYR A 73 1.40 -5.44 -21.24
C TYR A 73 1.64 -5.69 -19.76
N ASN A 74 1.07 -6.76 -19.20
CA ASN A 74 1.22 -7.09 -17.79
C ASN A 74 2.53 -7.85 -17.58
N LEU A 75 3.03 -7.86 -16.34
CA LEU A 75 4.21 -8.63 -16.00
C LEU A 75 3.92 -10.12 -16.15
N ALA A 76 4.81 -10.86 -16.82
CA ALA A 76 4.63 -12.29 -17.04
C ALA A 76 4.36 -13.04 -15.72
N GLY A 77 3.31 -13.87 -15.70
CA GLY A 77 2.88 -14.64 -14.53
C GLY A 77 2.11 -13.84 -13.47
N HIS A 78 1.80 -12.58 -13.72
CA HIS A 78 1.14 -11.68 -12.77
C HIS A 78 -0.06 -10.97 -13.42
N PRO A 79 -1.15 -10.72 -12.66
CA PRO A 79 -2.31 -10.00 -13.14
C PRO A 79 -1.99 -8.54 -13.51
#